data_AF-A0A3D3JYE5-F1
#
_entry.id   AF-A0A3D3JYE5-F1
#
_cell.length_a   1.000
_cell.length_b   1.000
_cell.length_c   1.000
_cell.angle_alpha   90.00
_cell.angle_beta   90.00
_cell.angle_gamma   90.00
#
_symmetry.space_group_name_H-M   'P 1'
#
loop_
_entity.id
_entity.type
_entity.pdbx_description
1 polymer ?
#
loop_
_entity_poly.entity_id
_entity_poly.type
_entity_poly.pdbx_seq_one_letter_code
_entity_poly.pdbx_strand_id
1 'polypeptide(L)'
;EIAVVALGGIVCDKSVKIAGDVFTNDIAYYLRTHHNLYIGERTAERVKIEVGSAIEELDVEIEDIPVQGRDLITGKPKEIMVNYKEIARALDKSIIRIEDA
;
A
#
# COMPACT_ATOMS: atom_id res chain seq x y z
N GLU A 1 2.64 -12.05 11.49
CA GLU A 1 3.33 -13.22 12.08
C GLU A 1 2.88 -14.46 11.33
N ILE A 2 3.79 -15.40 11.12
CA ILE A 2 3.50 -16.68 10.45
C ILE A 2 3.84 -17.76 11.47
N ALA A 3 2.88 -18.60 11.83
CA ALA A 3 3.09 -19.67 12.80
C ALA A 3 2.40 -20.97 12.37
N VAL A 4 3.08 -22.09 12.52
CA VAL A 4 2.55 -23.43 12.30
C VAL A 4 2.18 -24.01 13.65
N VAL A 5 0.90 -24.33 13.85
CA VAL A 5 0.37 -24.86 15.12
C VAL A 5 0.00 -26.33 14.97
N ALA A 6 0.50 -27.18 15.88
CA ALA A 6 0.13 -28.59 15.95
C ALA A 6 0.00 -29.04 17.42
N LEU A 7 -0.98 -29.91 17.70
CA LEU A 7 -1.23 -30.47 19.04
C LEU A 7 -1.29 -29.41 20.17
N GLY A 8 -1.83 -28.23 19.89
CA GLY A 8 -1.97 -27.15 20.87
C GLY A 8 -0.70 -26.36 21.17
N GLY A 9 0.40 -26.58 20.43
CA GLY A 9 1.65 -25.82 20.51
C GLY A 9 2.06 -25.21 19.17
N ILE A 10 2.89 -24.17 19.22
CA ILE A 10 3.55 -23.58 18.04
C ILE A 10 4.79 -24.42 17.72
N VAL A 11 4.84 -24.99 16.52
CA VAL A 11 5.95 -25.83 16.04
C VAL A 11 7.04 -24.99 15.40
N CYS A 12 6.64 -24.01 14.59
CA CYS A 12 7.52 -23.04 13.94
C CYS A 12 6.83 -21.68 13.96
N ASP A 13 7.60 -20.62 14.21
CA ASP A 13 7.14 -19.24 14.05
C ASP A 13 8.15 -18.42 13.24
N LYS A 14 7.64 -17.41 12.54
CA LYS A 14 8.42 -16.39 11.84
C LYS A 14 7.74 -15.04 12.00
N SER A 15 8.49 -14.08 12.52
CA SER A 15 8.02 -12.71 12.71
C SER A 15 8.55 -11.81 11.60
N VAL A 16 7.62 -11.24 10.82
CA VAL A 16 7.92 -10.28 9.75
C VAL A 16 7.42 -8.91 10.20
N LYS A 17 8.31 -7.92 10.23
CA LYS A 17 7.99 -6.53 10.63
C LYS A 17 7.45 -5.69 9.48
N ILE A 18 6.69 -6.31 8.58
CA ILE A 18 6.06 -5.68 7.42
C ILE A 18 4.56 -5.91 7.58
N ALA A 19 3.82 -4.81 7.70
CA ALA A 19 2.40 -4.82 8.02
C ALA A 19 1.73 -3.53 7.49
N GLY A 20 0.56 -3.20 8.02
CA GLY A 20 -0.26 -2.06 7.61
C GLY A 20 0.51 -0.73 7.52
N ASP A 21 1.31 -0.38 8.52
CA ASP A 21 2.05 0.89 8.54
C ASP A 21 3.09 0.97 7.42
N VAL A 22 3.71 -0.15 7.07
CA VAL A 22 4.67 -0.21 5.97
C VAL A 22 3.95 -0.02 4.64
N PHE A 23 2.81 -0.68 4.44
CA PHE A 23 1.99 -0.50 3.25
C PHE A 23 1.52 0.95 3.07
N THR A 24 1.10 1.59 4.16
CA THR A 24 0.68 3.00 4.15
C THR A 24 1.84 3.92 3.75
N ASN A 25 3.04 3.64 4.26
CA ASN A 25 4.25 4.36 3.87
C ASN A 25 4.66 4.12 2.41
N ASP A 26 4.52 2.89 1.91
CA ASP A 26 4.83 2.54 0.52
C ASP A 26 3.93 3.28 -0.46
N ILE A 27 2.63 3.38 -0.15
CA ILE A 27 1.66 4.16 -0.95
C ILE A 27 2.05 5.64 -0.97
N ALA A 28 2.36 6.22 0.20
CA ALA A 28 2.79 7.61 0.29
C ALA A 28 4.10 7.85 -0.49
N TYR A 29 5.04 6.91 -0.43
CA TYR A 29 6.29 6.96 -1.16
C TYR A 29 6.11 6.85 -2.68
N TYR A 30 5.22 5.97 -3.13
CA TYR A 30 4.90 5.80 -4.54
C TYR A 30 4.31 7.09 -5.13
N LEU A 31 3.31 7.68 -4.47
CA LEU A 31 2.70 8.93 -4.91
C LEU A 31 3.68 10.11 -4.87
N ARG A 32 4.60 10.11 -3.90
CA ARG A 32 5.67 11.11 -3.81
C ARG A 32 6.64 11.03 -4.99
N THR A 33 6.99 9.83 -5.44
CA THR A 33 8.02 9.61 -6.47
C THR A 33 7.47 9.64 -7.89
N HIS A 34 6.27 9.11 -8.12
CA HIS A 34 5.66 9.02 -9.45
C HIS A 34 4.81 10.25 -9.79
N HIS A 35 4.08 10.78 -8.80
CA HIS A 35 3.14 11.90 -9.01
C HIS A 35 3.63 13.23 -8.45
N ASN A 36 4.81 13.25 -7.81
CA ASN A 36 5.33 14.39 -7.04
C ASN A 36 4.31 14.93 -6.02
N LEU A 37 3.43 14.06 -5.52
CA LEU A 37 2.37 14.42 -4.59
C LEU A 37 2.74 13.95 -3.19
N TYR A 38 2.83 14.90 -2.26
CA TYR A 38 2.96 14.58 -0.85
C TYR A 38 1.57 14.42 -0.24
N ILE A 39 1.33 13.25 0.36
CA ILE A 39 0.12 12.95 1.10
C ILE A 39 0.46 12.59 2.56
N GLY A 40 -0.48 12.85 3.47
CA GLY A 40 -0.34 12.45 4.87
C GLY A 40 -0.73 10.99 5.08
N GLU A 41 -0.34 10.44 6.23
CA GLU A 41 -0.62 9.05 6.62
C GLU A 41 -2.12 8.72 6.59
N ARG A 42 -2.98 9.62 7.10
CA ARG A 42 -4.44 9.43 7.05
C ARG A 42 -4.99 9.32 5.63
N THR A 43 -4.44 10.10 4.70
CA THR A 43 -4.85 10.04 3.29
C THR A 43 -4.33 8.76 2.65
N ALA A 44 -3.08 8.37 2.94
CA ALA A 44 -2.50 7.12 2.45
C ALA A 44 -3.26 5.89 2.95
N GLU A 45 -3.70 5.91 4.22
CA GLU A 45 -4.53 4.86 4.81
C GLU A 45 -5.89 4.75 4.11
N ARG A 46 -6.52 5.89 3.81
CA ARG A 46 -7.78 5.91 3.06
C ARG A 46 -7.61 5.30 1.67
N VAL A 47 -6.54 5.67 0.97
CA VAL A 47 -6.19 5.08 -0.34
C VAL A 47 -5.98 3.57 -0.23
N LYS A 48 -5.29 3.11 0.82
CA LYS A 48 -5.09 1.67 1.09
C LYS A 48 -6.42 0.94 1.28
N ILE A 49 -7.39 1.55 1.94
CA ILE A 49 -8.70 0.93 2.23
C ILE A 49 -9.60 0.93 0.98
N GLU A 50 -9.60 2.02 0.21
CA GLU A 50 -10.55 2.20 -0.92
C GLU A 50 -10.07 1.53 -2.22
N VAL A 51 -8.78 1.63 -2.54
CA VAL A 51 -8.19 1.15 -3.82
C VAL A 51 -6.98 0.23 -3.61
N GLY A 52 -6.76 -0.24 -2.39
CA GLY A 52 -5.71 -1.21 -2.10
C GLY A 52 -5.96 -2.54 -2.79
N SER A 53 -5.00 -2.98 -3.60
CA SER A 53 -5.00 -4.31 -4.20
C SER A 53 -3.62 -4.95 -4.04
N ALA A 54 -3.60 -6.26 -3.78
CA ALA A 54 -2.38 -7.07 -3.78
C ALA A 54 -2.04 -7.63 -5.18
N ILE A 55 -2.95 -7.51 -6.14
CA ILE A 55 -2.81 -8.05 -7.51
C ILE A 55 -3.17 -6.99 -8.56
N GLU A 56 -2.49 -7.00 -9.70
CA GLU A 56 -2.73 -6.05 -10.80
C GLU A 56 -3.94 -6.43 -11.68
N GLU A 57 -4.31 -7.71 -11.69
CA GLU A 57 -5.44 -8.25 -12.47
C GLU A 57 -6.60 -8.55 -11.51
N LEU A 58 -7.61 -7.69 -11.53
CA LEU A 58 -8.87 -7.92 -10.83
C LEU A 58 -9.96 -8.20 -11.86
N ASP A 59 -10.80 -9.20 -11.59
CA ASP A 59 -12.01 -9.48 -12.38
C ASP A 59 -13.07 -8.37 -12.27
N VAL A 60 -12.90 -7.45 -11.31
CA VAL A 60 -13.79 -6.31 -11.05
C VAL A 60 -13.01 -5.02 -11.24
N GLU A 61 -13.52 -4.14 -12.10
CA GLU A 61 -12.99 -2.78 -12.25
C GLU A 61 -13.33 -1.97 -10.99
N ILE A 62 -12.28 -1.53 -10.28
CA ILE A 62 -12.41 -0.60 -9.16
C ILE A 62 -12.35 0.83 -9.74
N GLU A 63 -13.29 1.69 -9.32
CA GLU A 63 -13.29 3.10 -9.72
C GLU A 63 -12.05 3.83 -9.19
N ASP A 64 -11.49 4.71 -10.01
CA ASP A 64 -10.39 5.58 -9.61
C ASP A 64 -10.85 6.55 -8.53
N ILE A 65 -10.02 6.77 -7.52
CA ILE A 65 -10.35 7.71 -6.43
C ILE A 65 -9.56 9.02 -6.54
N PRO A 66 -10.17 10.16 -6.22
CA PRO A 66 -9.46 11.43 -6.11
C PRO A 66 -8.66 11.51 -4.81
N VAL A 67 -7.36 11.74 -4.95
CA VAL A 67 -6.42 11.91 -3.83
C VAL A 67 -5.88 13.32 -3.83
N GLN A 68 -6.17 14.05 -2.74
CA GLN A 68 -5.67 15.39 -2.51
C GLN A 68 -4.38 15.36 -1.70
N GLY A 69 -3.41 16.15 -2.12
CA GLY A 69 -2.13 16.32 -1.44
C GLY A 69 -1.47 17.64 -1.78
N ARG A 70 -0.23 17.78 -1.33
CA ARG A 70 0.61 18.93 -1.64
C ARG A 70 1.56 18.55 -2.78
N ASP A 71 1.51 19.31 -3.86
CA ASP A 71 2.47 19.18 -4.94
C ASP A 71 3.86 19.60 -4.44
N LEU A 72 4.86 18.72 -4.61
CA LEU A 72 6.23 18.96 -4.19
C LEU A 72 6.96 19.96 -5.08
N ILE A 73 6.51 20.13 -6.33
CA ILE A 73 7.13 21.07 -7.28
C ILE A 73 6.61 22.48 -7.02
N THR A 74 5.29 22.65 -7.00
CA THR A 74 4.65 23.97 -6.89
C THR A 74 4.36 24.38 -5.45
N GLY A 75 4.35 23.43 -4.53
CA GLY A 75 4.00 23.64 -3.11
C GLY A 75 2.51 23.85 -2.85
N LYS A 76 1.66 23.83 -3.90
CA LYS A 76 0.22 24.09 -3.82
C LYS A 76 -0.59 22.79 -3.61
N PRO A 77 -1.82 22.88 -3.08
CA PRO A 77 -2.73 21.75 -3.09
C PRO A 77 -3.01 21.28 -4.52
N LYS A 78 -2.91 19.98 -4.75
CA LYS A 78 -3.18 19.31 -6.03
C LYS A 78 -3.99 18.05 -5.77
N GLU A 79 -4.89 17.74 -6.68
CA GLU A 79 -5.67 16.51 -6.71
C GLU A 79 -5.24 15.65 -7.90
N ILE A 80 -5.11 14.34 -7.70
CA ILE A 80 -4.84 13.36 -8.75
C ILE A 80 -5.83 12.20 -8.62
N MET A 81 -6.15 11.57 -9.74
CA MET A 81 -6.90 10.32 -9.74
C MET A 81 -5.92 9.16 -9.58
N VAL A 82 -6.17 8.28 -8.61
CA VAL A 82 -5.32 7.12 -8.32
C VAL A 82 -6.11 5.85 -8.61
N ASN A 83 -5.48 4.94 -9.35
CA ASN A 83 -6.04 3.65 -9.75
C ASN A 83 -5.46 2.53 -8.89
N TYR A 84 -6.22 1.45 -8.70
CA TYR A 84 -5.78 0.25 -7.97
C TYR A 84 -4.49 -0.37 -8.53
N LYS A 85 -4.24 -0.28 -9.84
CA LYS A 85 -3.01 -0.81 -10.46
C LYS A 85 -1.75 -0.11 -9.96
N GLU A 86 -1.83 1.21 -9.74
CA GLU A 86 -0.71 1.97 -9.19
C GLU A 86 -0.41 1.56 -7.74
N ILE A 87 -1.47 1.31 -6.97
CA ILE A 87 -1.35 0.88 -5.57
C ILE A 87 -0.81 -0.55 -5.49
N ALA A 88 -1.24 -1.45 -6.37
CA ALA A 88 -0.67 -2.80 -6.47
C ALA A 88 0.85 -2.73 -6.70
N ARG A 89 1.32 -1.90 -7.62
CA ARG A 89 2.76 -1.67 -7.86
C ARG A 89 3.49 -1.05 -6.68
N ALA A 90 2.83 -0.16 -5.94
CA ALA A 90 3.40 0.42 -4.74
C ALA A 90 3.65 -0.65 -3.67
N LEU A 91 2.72 -1.60 -3.52
CA LEU A 91 2.74 -2.63 -2.49
C LEU A 91 3.58 -3.86 -2.86
N ASP A 92 3.82 -4.11 -4.15
CA ASP A 92 4.53 -5.28 -4.67
C ASP A 92 5.84 -5.58 -3.93
N LYS A 93 6.67 -4.55 -3.68
CA LYS A 93 7.93 -4.69 -2.92
C LYS A 93 7.73 -5.24 -1.51
N SER A 94 6.67 -4.83 -0.83
CA SER A 94 6.39 -5.27 0.53
C SER A 94 5.69 -6.62 0.56
N ILE A 95 4.92 -6.94 -0.49
CA ILE A 95 4.30 -8.26 -0.67
C ILE A 95 5.38 -9.32 -0.92
N ILE A 96 6.35 -9.07 -1.81
CA ILE A 96 7.47 -9.99 -2.07
C ILE A 96 8.22 -10.34 -0.77
N ARG A 97 8.45 -9.35 0.10
CA ARG A 97 9.13 -9.57 1.38
C ARG A 97 8.33 -10.40 2.37
N ILE A 98 7.00 -10.43 2.23
CA ILE A 98 6.12 -11.31 3.01
C ILE A 98 6.11 -12.72 2.38
N GLU A 99 6.16 -12.83 1.06
CA GLU A 99 6.27 -14.12 0.35
C GLU A 99 7.59 -14.85 0.66
N ASP A 100 8.70 -14.12 0.70
CA ASP A 100 10.03 -14.64 1.02
C ASP A 100 10.18 -15.10 2.49
N ALA A 101 9.22 -14.76 3.35
CA ALA A 101 9.26 -15.09 4.77
C ALA A 101 8.66 -16.46 5.05
#